data_AF-A0A2A4X9B8-F1
#
_entry.id   AF-A0A2A4X9B8-F1
#
_cell.length_a   1.000
_cell.length_b   1.000
_cell.length_c   1.000
_cell.angle_alpha   90.00
_cell.angle_beta   90.00
_cell.angle_gamma   90.00
#
_symmetry.space_group_name_H-M   'P 1'
#
loop_
_entity.id
_entity.type
_entity.pdbx_description
1 polymer ?
#
loop_
_entity_poly.entity_id
_entity_poly.type
_entity_poly.pdbx_seq_one_letter_code
_entity_poly.pdbx_strand_id
1 'polypeptide(L)'
;MSELNWQDLRVGMLKNGVAPKYARRTILELKSHFAELESRAIDEGLSEIAAQKRARKEIGDEATILNEVLSKPELRSIPSKFPRTFFLVTPTLSLLFTFGITLLLLLMSYESGNAIESGNELAAWQKLPVQAWFLASCYLLVPCYALVTIAIAKERFINPFWPAAGIVIMVFLGSSWAYTLDWPTAESAGAFSMNWGYSYFPRALRGDHDLQNYLQIVVTLTAAVVFWRMYDPLRRKLIN
;
A
#
# COMPACT_ATOMS: atom_id res chain seq x y z
N MET A 1 31.74 -20.22 -13.88
CA MET A 1 31.65 -18.82 -13.40
C MET A 1 30.42 -18.22 -14.04
N SER A 2 29.39 -17.90 -13.25
CA SER A 2 28.14 -17.34 -13.81
C SER A 2 28.41 -15.95 -14.39
N GLU A 3 27.77 -15.65 -15.51
CA GLU A 3 27.78 -14.28 -16.05
C GLU A 3 27.15 -13.32 -15.05
N LEU A 4 27.71 -12.11 -14.94
CA LEU A 4 27.14 -11.07 -14.09
C LEU A 4 25.79 -10.63 -14.67
N ASN A 5 24.70 -11.15 -14.10
CA ASN A 5 23.36 -10.81 -14.55
C ASN A 5 22.81 -9.64 -13.72
N TRP A 6 22.81 -8.45 -14.33
CA TRP A 6 22.29 -7.22 -13.71
C TRP A 6 20.83 -7.35 -13.23
N GLN A 7 20.03 -8.19 -13.89
CA GLN A 7 18.64 -8.43 -13.47
C GLN A 7 18.58 -9.28 -12.20
N ASP A 8 19.39 -10.34 -12.12
CA ASP A 8 19.44 -11.21 -10.94
C ASP A 8 19.96 -10.45 -9.72
N LEU A 9 21.00 -9.62 -9.91
CA LEU A 9 21.52 -8.76 -8.85
C LEU A 9 20.45 -7.78 -8.34
N ARG A 10 19.70 -7.14 -9.27
CA ARG A 10 18.58 -6.25 -8.91
C ARG A 10 17.50 -7.00 -8.15
N VAL A 11 17.12 -8.19 -8.59
CA VAL A 11 16.13 -9.04 -7.92
C VAL A 11 16.63 -9.45 -6.53
N GLY A 12 17.90 -9.80 -6.40
CA GLY A 12 18.58 -10.08 -5.14
C GLY A 12 18.51 -8.91 -4.16
N MET A 13 18.84 -7.70 -4.62
CA MET A 13 18.72 -6.48 -3.81
C MET A 13 17.28 -6.25 -3.31
N LEU A 14 16.29 -6.37 -4.20
CA LEU A 14 14.88 -6.17 -3.86
C LEU A 14 14.35 -7.22 -2.87
N LYS A 15 14.70 -8.49 -3.06
CA LYS A 15 14.34 -9.59 -2.16
C LYS A 15 14.88 -9.39 -0.75
N ASN A 16 16.04 -8.73 -0.63
CA ASN A 16 16.68 -8.42 0.65
C ASN A 16 16.29 -7.03 1.20
N GLY A 17 15.26 -6.38 0.63
CA GLY A 17 14.64 -5.19 1.21
C GLY A 17 15.28 -3.85 0.84
N VAL A 18 16.17 -3.82 -0.16
CA VAL A 18 16.70 -2.57 -0.74
C VAL A 18 15.56 -1.81 -1.43
N ALA A 19 15.47 -0.50 -1.23
CA ALA A 19 14.40 0.27 -1.87
C ALA A 19 14.56 0.26 -3.41
N PRO A 20 13.46 0.19 -4.19
CA PRO A 20 13.53 0.09 -5.65
C PRO A 20 14.34 1.19 -6.32
N LYS A 21 14.25 2.43 -5.79
CA LYS A 21 15.02 3.58 -6.26
C LYS A 21 16.53 3.36 -6.09
N TYR A 22 16.94 2.85 -4.92
CA TYR A 22 18.35 2.56 -4.64
C TYR A 22 18.85 1.39 -5.47
N ALA A 23 18.09 0.29 -5.57
CA ALA A 23 18.46 -0.83 -6.43
C ALA A 23 18.66 -0.40 -7.90
N ARG A 24 17.75 0.43 -8.45
CA ARG A 24 17.92 0.96 -9.82
C ARG A 24 19.16 1.84 -9.95
N ARG A 25 19.38 2.74 -8.98
CA ARG A 25 20.54 3.65 -8.98
C ARG A 25 21.86 2.88 -8.88
N THR A 26 21.96 1.92 -7.97
CA THR A 26 23.17 1.10 -7.81
C THR A 26 23.48 0.30 -9.07
N ILE A 27 22.47 -0.27 -9.73
CA ILE A 27 22.69 -0.96 -11.02
C ILE A 27 23.19 0.00 -12.11
N LEU A 28 22.68 1.23 -12.16
CA LEU A 28 23.17 2.24 -13.12
C LEU A 28 24.62 2.64 -12.83
N GLU A 29 24.95 2.89 -11.55
CA GLU A 29 26.31 3.23 -11.12
C GLU A 29 27.29 2.09 -11.44
N LEU A 30 26.91 0.82 -11.17
CA LEU A 30 27.73 -0.34 -11.49
C LEU A 30 27.93 -0.54 -13.00
N LYS A 31 26.89 -0.30 -13.80
CA LYS A 31 27.00 -0.36 -15.27
C LYS A 31 27.92 0.73 -15.82
N SER A 32 27.85 1.94 -15.28
CA SER A 32 28.76 3.03 -15.64
C SER A 32 30.21 2.66 -15.32
N HIS A 33 30.45 2.20 -14.09
CA HIS A 33 31.79 1.80 -13.67
C HIS A 33 32.33 0.62 -14.50
N PHE A 34 31.47 -0.34 -14.86
CA PHE A 34 31.84 -1.43 -15.76
C PHE A 34 32.29 -0.91 -17.14
N ALA A 35 31.53 0.01 -17.73
CA ALA A 35 31.88 0.60 -19.02
C ALA A 35 33.18 1.42 -18.95
N GLU A 36 33.42 2.14 -17.85
CA GLU A 36 34.67 2.86 -17.61
C GLU A 36 35.87 1.92 -17.46
N LEU A 37 35.69 0.76 -16.82
CA LEU A 37 36.73 -0.28 -16.72
C LEU A 37 37.04 -0.90 -18.09
N GLU A 38 36.01 -1.17 -18.89
CA GLU A 38 36.15 -1.70 -20.25
C GLU A 38 36.89 -0.72 -21.16
N SER A 39 36.48 0.57 -21.16
CA SER A 39 37.14 1.61 -21.93
C SER A 39 38.62 1.74 -21.58
N ARG A 40 38.96 1.77 -20.29
CA ARG A 40 40.36 1.85 -19.83
C ARG A 40 41.18 0.64 -20.29
N ALA A 41 40.60 -0.56 -20.24
CA ALA A 41 41.30 -1.76 -20.69
C ALA A 41 41.53 -1.75 -22.21
N ILE A 42 40.59 -1.22 -23.00
CA ILE A 42 40.76 -1.02 -24.45
C ILE A 42 41.85 0.01 -24.74
N ASP A 43 41.88 1.12 -24.00
CA ASP A 43 42.90 2.17 -24.13
C ASP A 43 44.31 1.64 -23.78
N GLU A 44 44.39 0.64 -22.89
CA GLU A 44 45.62 -0.10 -22.56
C GLU A 44 46.02 -1.15 -23.64
N GLY A 45 45.29 -1.23 -24.75
CA GLY A 45 45.60 -2.08 -25.90
C GLY A 45 45.04 -3.50 -25.82
N LEU A 46 44.12 -3.79 -24.89
CA LEU A 46 43.44 -5.09 -24.84
C LEU A 46 42.37 -5.18 -25.94
N SER A 47 42.17 -6.39 -26.47
CA SER A 47 41.00 -6.66 -27.32
C SER A 47 39.71 -6.54 -26.51
N GLU A 48 38.60 -6.22 -27.17
CA GLU A 48 37.28 -6.03 -26.54
C GLU A 48 36.89 -7.20 -25.62
N ILE A 49 37.08 -8.45 -26.07
CA ILE A 49 36.79 -9.65 -25.28
C ILE A 49 37.68 -9.72 -24.02
N ALA A 50 38.96 -9.35 -24.14
CA ALA A 50 39.89 -9.35 -23.02
C ALA A 50 39.60 -8.20 -22.04
N ALA A 51 39.22 -7.03 -22.56
CA ALA A 51 38.79 -5.87 -21.78
C ALA A 51 37.54 -6.19 -20.95
N GLN A 52 36.52 -6.80 -21.55
CA GLN A 52 35.33 -7.25 -20.81
C GLN A 52 35.67 -8.25 -19.71
N LYS A 53 36.54 -9.22 -19.99
CA LYS A 53 36.95 -10.22 -19.00
C LYS A 53 37.70 -9.57 -17.84
N ARG A 54 38.54 -8.56 -18.12
CA ARG A 54 39.25 -7.79 -17.09
C ARG A 54 38.28 -6.92 -16.27
N ALA A 55 37.41 -6.16 -16.92
CA ALA A 55 36.38 -5.35 -16.26
C ALA A 55 35.48 -6.21 -15.34
N ARG A 56 35.09 -7.42 -15.79
CA ARG A 56 34.35 -8.40 -14.97
C ARG A 56 35.14 -8.88 -13.75
N LYS A 57 36.45 -9.06 -13.88
CA LYS A 57 37.29 -9.48 -12.75
C LYS A 57 37.44 -8.34 -11.73
N GLU A 58 37.55 -7.10 -12.20
CA GLU A 58 37.73 -5.92 -11.35
C GLU A 58 36.44 -5.49 -10.64
N ILE A 59 35.26 -5.64 -11.28
CA ILE A 59 33.97 -5.30 -10.64
C ILE A 59 33.59 -6.26 -9.51
N GLY A 60 34.13 -7.49 -9.53
CA GLY A 60 33.86 -8.52 -8.53
C GLY A 60 32.67 -9.41 -8.88
N ASP A 61 32.37 -10.34 -7.97
CA ASP A 61 31.28 -11.29 -8.09
C ASP A 61 29.96 -10.72 -7.54
N GLU A 62 28.85 -11.24 -8.05
CA GLU A 62 27.50 -10.79 -7.71
C GLU A 62 27.20 -10.89 -6.20
N ALA A 63 27.68 -11.95 -5.55
CA ALA A 63 27.44 -12.19 -4.13
C ALA A 63 28.15 -11.14 -3.25
N THR A 64 29.39 -10.76 -3.59
CA THR A 64 30.12 -9.71 -2.87
C THR A 64 29.45 -8.36 -3.04
N ILE A 65 29.06 -8.00 -4.28
CA ILE A 65 28.35 -6.74 -4.54
C ILE A 65 27.04 -6.68 -3.74
N LEU A 66 26.28 -7.78 -3.73
CA LEU A 66 25.04 -7.85 -2.95
C LEU A 66 25.30 -7.68 -1.46
N ASN A 67 26.27 -8.41 -0.90
CA ASN A 67 26.63 -8.30 0.52
C ASN A 67 27.05 -6.88 0.91
N GLU A 68 27.81 -6.20 0.06
CA GLU A 68 28.21 -4.81 0.31
C GLU A 68 27.01 -3.87 0.33
N VAL A 69 26.09 -4.00 -0.64
CA VAL A 69 24.85 -3.21 -0.68
C VAL A 69 23.97 -3.49 0.55
N LEU A 70 23.89 -4.74 0.99
CA LEU A 70 23.07 -5.13 2.14
C LEU A 70 23.66 -4.73 3.50
N SER A 71 24.98 -4.48 3.54
CA SER A 71 25.67 -3.94 4.71
C SER A 71 25.29 -2.49 5.03
N LYS A 72 24.70 -1.77 4.06
CA LYS A 72 24.29 -0.37 4.17
C LYS A 72 22.80 -0.25 4.56
N PRO A 73 22.45 -0.13 5.86
CA PRO A 73 21.06 -0.13 6.30
C PRO A 73 20.25 1.05 5.73
N GLU A 74 20.87 2.17 5.39
CA GLU A 74 20.25 3.34 4.76
C GLU A 74 19.61 3.02 3.40
N LEU A 75 20.11 2.01 2.69
CA LEU A 75 19.55 1.58 1.40
C LEU A 75 18.28 0.75 1.55
N ARG A 76 18.01 0.26 2.78
CA ARG A 76 16.81 -0.52 3.07
C ARG A 76 15.58 0.36 3.17
N SER A 77 14.50 -0.17 2.64
CA SER A 77 13.20 0.49 2.61
C SER A 77 12.51 0.43 3.98
N ILE A 78 11.72 1.44 4.37
CA ILE A 78 11.05 1.48 5.70
C ILE A 78 10.20 0.22 5.98
N PRO A 79 9.33 -0.26 5.05
CA PRO A 79 8.59 -1.51 5.22
C PRO A 79 9.48 -2.75 5.40
N SER A 80 10.70 -2.72 4.86
CA SER A 80 11.68 -3.79 5.01
C SER A 80 12.43 -3.71 6.35
N LYS A 81 12.66 -2.49 6.87
CA LYS A 81 13.28 -2.26 8.18
C LYS A 81 12.35 -2.64 9.33
N PHE A 82 11.08 -2.25 9.22
CA PHE A 82 10.08 -2.40 10.29
C PHE A 82 8.77 -3.00 9.74
N PRO A 83 8.78 -4.26 9.26
CA PRO A 83 7.59 -4.86 8.63
C PRO A 83 6.41 -4.94 9.59
N ARG A 84 6.66 -5.26 10.86
CA ARG A 84 5.60 -5.33 11.89
C ARG A 84 4.90 -3.99 12.05
N THR A 85 5.68 -2.96 12.38
CA THR A 85 5.15 -1.62 12.64
C THR A 85 4.50 -1.04 11.40
N PHE A 86 5.15 -1.15 10.24
CA PHE A 86 4.61 -0.59 8.99
C PHE A 86 3.27 -1.23 8.61
N PHE A 87 3.19 -2.57 8.58
CA PHE A 87 1.98 -3.23 8.09
C PHE A 87 0.84 -3.33 9.13
N LEU A 88 1.14 -3.30 10.43
CA LEU A 88 0.12 -3.31 11.47
C LEU A 88 -0.38 -1.90 11.81
N VAL A 89 0.54 -0.92 11.91
CA VAL A 89 0.23 0.41 12.44
C VAL A 89 -0.18 1.37 11.31
N THR A 90 0.55 1.40 10.19
CA THR A 90 0.31 2.42 9.15
C THR A 90 -1.08 2.32 8.52
N PRO A 91 -1.58 1.15 8.07
CA PRO A 91 -2.93 1.05 7.50
C PRO A 91 -4.00 1.42 8.53
N THR A 92 -3.85 0.94 9.76
CA THR A 92 -4.78 1.22 10.87
C THR A 92 -4.84 2.70 11.20
N LEU A 93 -3.70 3.35 11.36
CA LEU A 93 -3.64 4.79 11.62
C LEU A 93 -4.17 5.61 10.44
N SER A 94 -3.91 5.19 9.20
CA SER A 94 -4.42 5.87 7.99
C SER A 94 -5.94 5.80 7.91
N LEU A 95 -6.51 4.66 8.30
CA LEU A 95 -7.96 4.47 8.40
C LEU A 95 -8.55 5.39 9.48
N LEU A 96 -8.00 5.36 10.71
CA LEU A 96 -8.43 6.23 11.80
C LEU A 96 -8.30 7.72 11.47
N PHE A 97 -7.22 8.10 10.78
CA PHE A 97 -7.00 9.46 10.33
C PHE A 97 -8.05 9.91 9.32
N THR A 98 -8.38 9.06 8.34
CA THR A 98 -9.43 9.36 7.36
C THR A 98 -10.81 9.48 8.01
N PHE A 99 -11.11 8.63 9.00
CA PHE A 99 -12.32 8.77 9.80
C PHE A 99 -12.32 10.06 10.62
N GLY A 100 -11.20 10.41 11.25
CA GLY A 100 -11.05 11.66 12.00
C GLY A 100 -11.30 12.89 11.13
N ILE A 101 -10.79 12.91 9.90
CA ILE A 101 -11.08 13.97 8.92
C ILE A 101 -12.58 14.01 8.61
N THR A 102 -13.20 12.87 8.36
CA THR A 102 -14.64 12.80 8.05
C THR A 102 -15.49 13.36 9.19
N LEU A 103 -15.16 12.99 10.44
CA LEU A 103 -15.84 13.50 11.62
C LEU A 103 -15.62 15.01 11.79
N LEU A 104 -14.39 15.50 11.58
CA LEU A 104 -14.09 16.93 11.63
C LEU A 104 -14.93 17.71 10.61
N LEU A 105 -15.01 17.24 9.36
CA LEU A 105 -15.80 17.88 8.31
C LEU A 105 -17.29 17.93 8.64
N LEU A 106 -17.83 16.85 9.24
CA LEU A 106 -19.20 16.84 9.74
C LEU A 106 -19.41 17.84 10.87
N LEU A 107 -18.51 17.90 11.85
CA LEU A 107 -18.62 18.85 12.97
C LEU A 107 -18.56 20.30 12.47
N MET A 108 -17.70 20.61 11.50
CA MET A 108 -17.67 21.94 10.88
C MET A 108 -18.98 22.27 10.14
N SER A 109 -19.59 21.27 9.51
CA SER A 109 -20.90 21.42 8.87
C SER A 109 -22.02 21.65 9.91
N TYR A 110 -21.95 20.96 11.06
CA TYR A 110 -22.87 21.11 12.19
C TYR A 110 -22.82 22.54 12.76
N GLU A 111 -21.62 23.03 13.11
CA GLU A 111 -21.42 24.38 13.67
C GLU A 111 -21.82 25.50 12.71
N SER A 112 -21.76 25.25 11.40
CA SER A 112 -22.17 26.24 10.40
C SER A 112 -23.69 26.43 10.27
N GLY A 113 -24.51 25.71 11.03
CA GLY A 113 -25.98 25.77 11.00
C GLY A 113 -26.64 25.14 9.76
N ASN A 114 -25.85 24.80 8.74
CA ASN A 114 -26.31 24.33 7.45
C ASN A 114 -26.89 22.90 7.45
N ALA A 115 -26.69 22.11 8.51
CA ALA A 115 -26.92 20.66 8.47
C ALA A 115 -28.02 20.14 9.41
N ILE A 116 -28.58 20.96 10.31
CA ILE A 116 -29.44 20.46 11.41
C ILE A 116 -30.79 21.16 11.46
N GLU A 117 -30.89 22.43 11.08
CA GLU A 117 -32.15 23.16 11.20
C GLU A 117 -33.17 22.69 10.14
N SER A 118 -34.39 22.38 10.57
CA SER A 118 -35.52 22.11 9.68
C SER A 118 -35.78 23.32 8.79
N GLY A 119 -36.00 23.11 7.50
CA GLY A 119 -36.22 24.19 6.53
C GLY A 119 -34.98 24.64 5.76
N ASN A 120 -33.77 24.27 6.20
CA ASN A 120 -32.53 24.48 5.45
C ASN A 120 -32.21 23.28 4.56
N GLU A 121 -33.09 22.99 3.60
CA GLU A 121 -32.85 21.87 2.68
C GLU A 121 -31.63 22.16 1.79
N LEU A 122 -30.59 21.35 1.95
CA LEU A 122 -29.40 21.45 1.12
C LEU A 122 -29.70 21.04 -0.33
N ALA A 123 -29.12 21.78 -1.28
CA ALA A 123 -29.23 21.45 -2.68
C ALA A 123 -28.53 20.11 -2.99
N ALA A 124 -29.00 19.39 -4.02
CA ALA A 124 -28.45 18.08 -4.38
C ALA A 124 -26.93 18.11 -4.64
N TRP A 125 -26.41 19.18 -5.25
CA TRP A 125 -24.98 19.34 -5.51
C TRP A 125 -24.13 19.49 -4.23
N GLN A 126 -24.73 19.90 -3.11
CA GLN A 126 -24.08 19.95 -1.79
C GLN A 126 -24.15 18.58 -1.09
N LYS A 127 -25.28 17.87 -1.23
CA LYS A 127 -25.50 16.54 -0.66
C LYS A 127 -24.62 15.47 -1.31
N LEU A 128 -24.49 15.51 -2.64
CA LEU A 128 -23.85 14.46 -3.44
C LEU A 128 -22.37 14.21 -3.08
N PRO A 129 -21.48 15.21 -2.97
CA PRO A 129 -20.08 14.98 -2.62
C PRO A 129 -19.91 14.38 -1.23
N VAL A 130 -20.72 14.84 -0.26
CA VAL A 130 -20.67 14.31 1.12
C VAL A 130 -21.18 12.87 1.14
N GLN A 131 -22.31 12.57 0.49
CA GLN A 131 -22.80 11.19 0.37
C GLN A 131 -21.79 10.28 -0.34
N ALA A 132 -21.17 10.75 -1.44
CA ALA A 132 -20.16 9.99 -2.17
C ALA A 132 -18.92 9.73 -1.30
N TRP A 133 -18.46 10.74 -0.55
CA TRP A 133 -17.37 10.58 0.41
C TRP A 133 -17.72 9.60 1.52
N PHE A 134 -18.93 9.68 2.07
CA PHE A 134 -19.42 8.75 3.10
C PHE A 134 -19.46 7.31 2.56
N LEU A 135 -20.05 7.11 1.39
CA LEU A 135 -20.11 5.81 0.74
C LEU A 135 -18.69 5.27 0.46
N ALA A 136 -17.81 6.10 -0.11
CA ALA A 136 -16.42 5.71 -0.35
C ALA A 136 -15.70 5.35 0.96
N SER A 137 -15.93 6.12 2.02
CA SER A 137 -15.28 5.90 3.32
C SER A 137 -15.74 4.61 3.99
N CYS A 138 -17.04 4.31 3.90
CA CYS A 138 -17.61 3.10 4.47
C CYS A 138 -17.20 1.86 3.67
N TYR A 139 -17.29 1.90 2.35
CA TYR A 139 -17.25 0.68 1.52
C TYR A 139 -15.95 0.49 0.73
N LEU A 140 -15.30 1.57 0.30
CA LEU A 140 -14.16 1.48 -0.64
C LEU A 140 -12.80 1.64 0.03
N LEU A 141 -12.70 2.44 1.10
CA LEU A 141 -11.40 2.72 1.73
C LEU A 141 -10.70 1.45 2.23
N VAL A 142 -11.42 0.57 2.95
CA VAL A 142 -10.85 -0.65 3.53
C VAL A 142 -10.33 -1.60 2.44
N PRO A 143 -11.09 -1.94 1.38
CA PRO A 143 -10.55 -2.65 0.22
C PRO A 143 -9.35 -1.94 -0.42
N CYS A 144 -9.44 -0.64 -0.68
CA CYS A 144 -8.35 0.11 -1.31
C CYS A 144 -7.05 0.04 -0.48
N TYR A 145 -7.12 0.26 0.82
CA TYR A 145 -5.96 0.14 1.71
C TYR A 145 -5.41 -1.29 1.74
N ALA A 146 -6.26 -2.31 1.66
CA ALA A 146 -5.82 -3.71 1.63
C ALA A 146 -5.04 -4.00 0.34
N LEU A 147 -5.56 -3.56 -0.81
CA LEU A 147 -4.91 -3.72 -2.11
C LEU A 147 -3.58 -2.96 -2.18
N VAL A 148 -3.52 -1.72 -1.69
CA VAL A 148 -2.28 -0.93 -1.61
C VAL A 148 -1.27 -1.62 -0.70
N THR A 149 -1.71 -2.13 0.45
CA THR A 149 -0.87 -2.88 1.39
C THR A 149 -0.24 -4.11 0.73
N ILE A 150 -1.04 -4.88 -0.02
CA ILE A 150 -0.57 -6.03 -0.79
C ILE A 150 0.43 -5.61 -1.87
N ALA A 151 0.12 -4.56 -2.63
CA ALA A 151 0.99 -4.07 -3.69
C ALA A 151 2.38 -3.71 -3.12
N ILE A 152 2.42 -2.92 -2.04
CA ILE A 152 3.66 -2.54 -1.35
C ILE A 152 4.41 -3.79 -0.84
N ALA A 153 3.70 -4.74 -0.22
CA ALA A 153 4.30 -5.95 0.32
C ALA A 153 4.94 -6.81 -0.78
N LYS A 154 4.23 -7.03 -1.89
CA LYS A 154 4.73 -7.84 -3.01
C LYS A 154 5.85 -7.14 -3.77
N GLU A 155 5.75 -5.83 -4.01
CA GLU A 155 6.82 -5.07 -4.67
C GLU A 155 8.14 -5.11 -3.90
N ARG A 156 8.07 -5.30 -2.58
CA ARG A 156 9.20 -5.33 -1.65
C ARG A 156 9.52 -6.74 -1.14
N PHE A 157 8.90 -7.78 -1.71
CA PHE A 157 9.10 -9.19 -1.35
C PHE A 157 9.01 -9.46 0.16
N ILE A 158 8.11 -8.75 0.85
CA ILE A 158 7.92 -8.91 2.31
C ILE A 158 7.18 -10.20 2.60
N ASN A 159 7.51 -10.86 3.71
CA ASN A 159 6.78 -12.01 4.22
C ASN A 159 5.26 -11.69 4.31
N PRO A 160 4.38 -12.53 3.73
CA PRO A 160 2.94 -12.27 3.65
C PRO A 160 2.23 -12.18 5.01
N PHE A 161 2.82 -12.73 6.07
CA PHE A 161 2.20 -12.78 7.39
C PHE A 161 1.86 -11.39 7.94
N TRP A 162 2.78 -10.42 7.87
CA TRP A 162 2.55 -9.07 8.44
C TRP A 162 1.51 -8.26 7.67
N PRO A 163 1.57 -8.17 6.32
CA PRO A 163 0.50 -7.57 5.53
C PRO A 163 -0.85 -8.25 5.77
N ALA A 164 -0.90 -9.59 5.82
CA ALA A 164 -2.15 -10.31 6.07
C ALA A 164 -2.73 -9.99 7.45
N ALA A 165 -1.90 -10.01 8.51
CA ALA A 165 -2.33 -9.65 9.85
C ALA A 165 -2.86 -8.20 9.92
N GLY A 166 -2.16 -7.25 9.28
CA GLY A 166 -2.60 -5.86 9.20
C GLY A 166 -3.93 -5.70 8.46
N ILE A 167 -4.10 -6.38 7.33
CA ILE A 167 -5.35 -6.39 6.57
C ILE A 167 -6.49 -6.96 7.40
N VAL A 168 -6.27 -8.06 8.12
CA VAL A 168 -7.29 -8.65 8.99
C VAL A 168 -7.72 -7.62 10.04
N ILE A 169 -6.78 -7.04 10.79
CA ILE A 169 -7.09 -6.02 11.82
C ILE A 169 -7.86 -4.86 11.21
N MET A 170 -7.39 -4.33 10.09
CA MET A 170 -8.00 -3.20 9.40
C MET A 170 -9.40 -3.54 8.86
N VAL A 171 -9.61 -4.74 8.35
CA VAL A 171 -10.92 -5.19 7.84
C VAL A 171 -11.92 -5.31 8.98
N PHE A 172 -11.52 -5.88 10.11
CA PHE A 172 -12.35 -5.87 11.30
C PHE A 172 -12.63 -4.41 11.70
N LEU A 173 -11.61 -3.62 12.05
CA LEU A 173 -11.81 -2.24 12.48
C LEU A 173 -12.64 -1.40 11.50
N GLY A 174 -12.44 -1.55 10.20
CA GLY A 174 -13.17 -0.80 9.18
C GLY A 174 -14.61 -1.24 8.97
N SER A 175 -14.94 -2.52 9.17
CA SER A 175 -16.30 -3.07 9.05
C SER A 175 -17.13 -2.92 10.32
N SER A 176 -16.52 -2.55 11.44
CA SER A 176 -17.22 -2.37 12.72
C SER A 176 -18.05 -1.10 12.84
N TRP A 177 -18.05 -0.25 11.81
CA TRP A 177 -18.73 1.04 11.85
C TRP A 177 -20.03 0.99 11.07
N ALA A 178 -21.11 1.46 11.69
CA ALA A 178 -22.36 1.75 11.03
C ALA A 178 -22.65 3.25 11.12
N TYR A 179 -22.98 3.86 9.98
CA TYR A 179 -23.27 5.28 9.89
C TYR A 179 -24.68 5.48 9.35
N THR A 180 -25.39 6.43 9.91
CA THR A 180 -26.65 6.93 9.37
C THR A 180 -26.53 8.43 9.24
N LEU A 181 -26.76 8.94 8.03
CA LEU A 181 -26.74 10.37 7.71
C LEU A 181 -28.10 10.72 7.09
N ASP A 182 -28.92 11.42 7.86
CA ASP A 182 -30.21 11.95 7.44
C ASP A 182 -30.04 13.43 7.15
N TRP A 183 -30.29 13.82 5.90
CA TRP A 183 -30.23 15.22 5.50
C TRP A 183 -31.42 16.01 6.05
N PRO A 184 -31.24 17.30 6.37
CA PRO A 184 -32.37 18.15 6.75
C PRO A 184 -33.37 18.26 5.60
N THR A 185 -34.65 18.21 5.95
CA THR A 185 -35.77 18.41 5.03
C THR A 185 -36.55 19.66 5.46
N ALA A 186 -37.59 20.02 4.70
CA ALA A 186 -38.50 21.09 5.10
C ALA A 186 -39.21 20.80 6.44
N GLU A 187 -39.39 19.53 6.78
CA GLU A 187 -40.19 19.09 7.93
C GLU A 187 -39.34 18.53 9.09
N SER A 188 -38.11 18.09 8.81
CA SER A 188 -37.25 17.41 9.78
C SER A 188 -35.84 17.97 9.81
N ALA A 189 -35.30 18.08 11.02
CA ALA A 189 -33.88 18.31 11.24
C ALA A 189 -33.03 17.19 10.63
N GLY A 190 -31.83 17.53 10.19
CA GLY A 190 -30.83 16.54 9.80
C GLY A 190 -30.28 15.80 11.03
N ALA A 191 -29.88 14.54 10.86
CA ALA A 191 -29.30 13.73 11.91
C ALA A 191 -28.08 12.97 11.41
N PHE A 192 -27.08 12.84 12.29
CA PHE A 192 -25.94 11.96 12.06
C PHE A 192 -25.81 11.03 13.25
N SER A 193 -25.73 9.73 12.99
CA SER A 193 -25.39 8.75 14.00
C SER A 193 -24.25 7.86 13.52
N MET A 194 -23.37 7.53 14.46
CA MET A 194 -22.26 6.62 14.27
C MET A 194 -22.32 5.58 15.37
N ASN A 195 -22.43 4.32 14.97
CA ASN A 195 -22.39 3.18 15.87
C ASN A 195 -21.12 2.39 15.59
N TRP A 196 -20.50 1.90 16.65
CA TRP A 196 -19.34 1.02 16.57
C TRP A 196 -19.67 -0.28 17.28
N GLY A 197 -19.52 -1.40 16.59
CA GLY A 197 -19.68 -2.71 17.20
C GLY A 197 -20.01 -3.81 16.22
N TYR A 198 -20.09 -5.02 16.76
CA TYR A 198 -20.58 -6.19 16.06
C TYR A 198 -21.62 -6.87 16.92
N SER A 199 -22.71 -7.28 16.29
CA SER A 199 -23.64 -8.26 16.85
C SER A 199 -23.11 -9.66 16.52
N TYR A 200 -22.24 -10.20 17.38
CA TYR A 200 -21.67 -11.54 17.19
C TYR A 200 -22.66 -12.70 17.41
N PHE A 201 -23.95 -12.43 17.64
CA PHE A 201 -24.94 -13.44 17.99
C PHE A 201 -25.93 -13.74 16.84
N PRO A 202 -26.10 -15.02 16.42
CA PRO A 202 -27.02 -15.40 15.34
C PRO A 202 -28.50 -15.07 15.63
N ARG A 203 -28.88 -14.88 16.90
CA ARG A 203 -30.24 -14.47 17.29
C ARG A 203 -30.55 -12.99 17.03
N ALA A 204 -29.54 -12.20 16.66
CA ALA A 204 -29.64 -10.76 16.46
C ALA A 204 -29.12 -10.34 15.09
N LEU A 205 -29.37 -11.10 14.02
CA LEU A 205 -29.52 -10.52 12.67
C LEU A 205 -30.76 -9.60 12.67
N ARG A 206 -30.74 -8.57 13.51
CA ARG A 206 -31.76 -7.54 13.61
C ARG A 206 -31.29 -6.38 12.73
N GLY A 207 -31.50 -6.53 11.43
CA GLY A 207 -31.39 -5.44 10.46
C GLY A 207 -30.34 -5.66 9.36
N ASP A 208 -30.46 -4.85 8.31
CA ASP A 208 -29.63 -4.88 7.09
C ASP A 208 -28.15 -4.54 7.36
N HIS A 209 -27.86 -3.81 8.44
CA HIS A 209 -26.51 -3.32 8.77
C HIS A 209 -25.51 -4.42 9.13
N ASP A 210 -25.95 -5.47 9.82
CA ASP A 210 -25.05 -6.55 10.24
C ASP A 210 -24.60 -7.39 9.05
N LEU A 211 -25.55 -7.72 8.16
CA LEU A 211 -25.26 -8.43 6.92
C LEU A 211 -24.26 -7.66 6.06
N GLN A 212 -24.41 -6.34 6.00
CA GLN A 212 -23.50 -5.46 5.27
C GLN A 212 -22.07 -5.53 5.82
N ASN A 213 -21.89 -5.47 7.14
CA ASN A 213 -20.57 -5.53 7.78
C ASN A 213 -19.88 -6.88 7.49
N TYR A 214 -20.61 -7.99 7.60
CA TYR A 214 -20.08 -9.32 7.24
C TYR A 214 -19.73 -9.41 5.76
N LEU A 215 -20.59 -8.88 4.88
CA LEU A 215 -20.34 -8.87 3.44
C LEU A 215 -19.09 -8.06 3.10
N GLN A 216 -18.89 -6.91 3.74
CA GLN A 216 -17.69 -6.11 3.56
C GLN A 216 -16.42 -6.87 3.98
N ILE A 217 -16.45 -7.58 5.11
CA ILE A 217 -15.34 -8.44 5.56
C ILE A 217 -15.02 -9.48 4.49
N VAL A 218 -16.03 -10.25 4.07
CA VAL A 218 -15.87 -11.35 3.12
C VAL A 218 -15.37 -10.84 1.76
N VAL A 219 -15.99 -9.78 1.24
CA VAL A 219 -15.59 -9.16 -0.04
C VAL A 219 -14.17 -8.64 0.02
N THR A 220 -13.80 -7.94 1.10
CA THR A 220 -12.46 -7.37 1.22
C THR A 220 -11.38 -8.45 1.34
N LEU A 221 -11.60 -9.47 2.17
CA LEU A 221 -10.66 -10.58 2.32
C LEU A 221 -10.55 -11.40 1.03
N THR A 222 -11.66 -11.62 0.33
CA THR A 222 -11.67 -12.31 -0.98
C THR A 222 -10.89 -11.50 -2.01
N ALA A 223 -11.17 -10.20 -2.12
CA ALA A 223 -10.44 -9.31 -3.01
C ALA A 223 -8.95 -9.27 -2.69
N ALA A 224 -8.58 -9.24 -1.41
CA ALA A 224 -7.20 -9.31 -0.95
C ALA A 224 -6.51 -10.62 -1.38
N VAL A 225 -7.16 -11.77 -1.20
CA VAL A 225 -6.60 -13.08 -1.60
C VAL A 225 -6.47 -13.18 -3.13
N VAL A 226 -7.50 -12.79 -3.88
CA VAL A 226 -7.49 -12.80 -5.34
C VAL A 226 -6.40 -11.89 -5.87
N PHE A 227 -6.33 -10.65 -5.36
CA PHE A 227 -5.32 -9.69 -5.75
C PHE A 227 -3.92 -10.17 -5.39
N TRP A 228 -3.73 -10.77 -4.21
CA TRP A 228 -2.45 -11.38 -3.84
C TRP A 228 -2.05 -12.47 -4.83
N ARG A 229 -2.97 -13.30 -5.33
CA ARG A 229 -2.64 -14.34 -6.31
C ARG A 229 -2.35 -13.78 -7.70
N MET A 230 -3.12 -12.78 -8.14
CA MET A 230 -3.01 -12.22 -9.50
C MET A 230 -1.89 -11.20 -9.66
N TYR A 231 -1.58 -10.43 -8.62
CA TYR A 231 -0.59 -9.35 -8.70
C TYR A 231 0.83 -9.92 -8.66
N ASP A 232 1.48 -10.03 -9.82
CA ASP A 232 2.88 -10.42 -9.92
C ASP A 232 3.76 -9.21 -10.31
N PRO A 233 4.54 -8.65 -9.37
CA PRO A 233 5.40 -7.51 -9.65
C PRO A 233 6.59 -7.87 -10.56
N LEU A 234 6.96 -9.16 -10.69
CA LEU A 234 8.04 -9.60 -11.57
C LEU A 234 7.62 -9.56 -13.04
N ARG A 235 6.39 -10.00 -13.37
CA ARG A 235 5.85 -9.89 -14.74
C ARG A 235 5.88 -8.47 -15.28
N ARG A 236 5.57 -7.46 -14.46
CA ARG A 236 5.61 -6.05 -14.88
C ARG A 236 7.02 -5.50 -15.11
N LYS A 237 8.04 -6.06 -14.45
CA LYS A 237 9.43 -5.59 -14.53
C LYS A 237 10.27 -6.29 -15.63
N LEU A 238 9.70 -7.27 -16.33
CA LEU A 238 10.31 -7.91 -17.50
C LEU A 238 9.93 -7.23 -18.82
N ILE A 239 8.91 -6.36 -18.80
CA ILE A 239 8.41 -5.65 -20.00
C ILE A 239 9.00 -4.23 -20.11
N ASN A 240 9.66 -3.73 -19.06
CA ASN A 240 10.30 -2.41 -18.99
C ASN A 240 11.74 -2.52 -18.49
#